data_AF-A0A6S7J9Z9-F1
#
_entry.id   AF-A0A6S7J9Z9-F1
#
_cell.length_a   1.000
_cell.length_b   1.000
_cell.length_c   1.000
_cell.angle_alpha   90.00
_cell.angle_beta   90.00
_cell.angle_gamma   90.00
#
_symmetry.space_group_name_H-M   'P 1'
#
loop_
_entity.id
_entity.type
_entity.pdbx_description
1 polymer ?
#
loop_
_entity_poly.entity_id
_entity_poly.type
_entity_poly.pdbx_seq_one_letter_code
_entity_poly.pdbx_strand_id
1 'polypeptide(L)'
;MPDQLQPFLEAKLKMSSPRLSFSNALKLGIIFLIIIQLKADDEQFGDIQMLFRQVDKGYRLTGSVLAEFKVLSLLDCALQCLQYTYEICVGFNYKSVIKTNEANCQLAVKQPDDTRDLAAEKDWTFYQVENPCVPNPCHFGDCIPGKEEFSCVCRANIVGQKCDRCRDPNHNFALEKLTAQSTTYHETYHSHLAVDGNTGTTLRNQQTNQPQCAHTDRVKFSIYGLKGKQRIPLVSTGKLAAGTLAKLAHWAKLTGAPAVDDKKPKT
;
A
#
# COMPACT_ATOMS: atom_id res chain seq x y z
N MET A 1 59.31 -37.35 41.01
CA MET A 1 60.75 -37.01 41.10
C MET A 1 61.23 -36.74 39.68
N PRO A 2 61.76 -35.55 39.39
CA PRO A 2 62.14 -35.11 38.05
C PRO A 2 63.61 -35.37 37.76
N ASP A 3 63.95 -35.68 36.51
CA ASP A 3 65.28 -35.51 35.93
C ASP A 3 65.11 -35.49 34.40
N GLN A 4 65.24 -34.31 33.76
CA GLN A 4 66.47 -33.82 33.13
C GLN A 4 66.84 -34.61 31.86
N LEU A 5 66.51 -34.04 30.69
CA LEU A 5 67.35 -34.18 29.49
C LEU A 5 67.29 -32.89 28.67
N GLN A 6 68.48 -32.31 28.50
CA GLN A 6 68.87 -31.08 27.83
C GLN A 6 69.36 -31.45 26.39
N PRO A 7 70.07 -30.61 25.59
CA PRO A 7 69.78 -29.31 24.96
C PRO A 7 70.06 -29.31 23.41
N PHE A 8 70.02 -28.11 22.79
CA PHE A 8 70.90 -27.63 21.69
C PHE A 8 70.49 -27.70 20.19
N LEU A 9 70.89 -26.60 19.53
CA LEU A 9 71.02 -26.26 18.09
C LEU A 9 69.73 -25.92 17.32
N GLU A 10 69.40 -24.63 17.18
CA GLU A 10 69.92 -23.69 16.16
C GLU A 10 69.64 -24.10 14.70
N ALA A 11 68.57 -23.54 14.13
CA ALA A 11 68.49 -23.27 12.70
C ALA A 11 68.05 -21.82 12.49
N LYS A 12 69.04 -20.99 12.16
CA LYS A 12 68.88 -19.62 11.64
C LYS A 12 67.95 -19.64 10.41
N LEU A 13 66.71 -19.21 10.57
CA LEU A 13 65.95 -18.61 9.46
C LEU A 13 66.03 -17.09 9.60
N LYS A 14 66.98 -16.54 8.86
CA LYS A 14 67.11 -15.11 8.55
C LYS A 14 65.91 -14.72 7.65
N MET A 15 64.76 -14.45 8.25
CA MET A 15 63.70 -13.72 7.56
C MET A 15 63.89 -12.24 7.88
N SER A 16 64.42 -11.51 6.91
CA SER A 16 64.33 -10.05 6.88
C SER A 16 62.86 -9.67 6.80
N SER A 17 62.24 -9.37 7.94
CA SER A 17 60.94 -8.73 7.99
C SER A 17 60.99 -7.41 7.22
N PRO A 18 60.20 -7.22 6.15
CA PRO A 18 59.87 -5.87 5.75
C PRO A 18 59.09 -5.26 6.91
N ARG A 19 59.61 -4.17 7.49
CA ARG A 19 58.86 -3.34 8.42
C ARG A 19 57.66 -2.77 7.65
N LEU A 20 56.55 -3.49 7.67
CA LEU A 20 55.27 -2.92 7.30
C LEU A 20 54.99 -1.84 8.35
N SER A 21 55.12 -0.57 7.93
CA SER A 21 54.74 0.57 8.75
C SER A 21 53.35 0.35 9.33
N PHE A 22 53.20 0.55 10.63
CA PHE A 22 51.93 0.45 11.37
C PHE A 22 50.78 1.21 10.68
N SER A 23 51.11 2.25 9.89
CA SER A 23 50.15 3.01 9.08
C SER A 23 49.47 2.18 7.97
N ASN A 24 50.18 1.22 7.36
CA ASN A 24 49.63 0.40 6.26
C ASN A 24 48.80 -0.78 6.77
N ALA A 25 49.16 -1.33 7.94
CA ALA A 25 48.37 -2.39 8.59
C ALA A 25 47.02 -1.85 9.10
N LEU A 26 46.99 -0.61 9.64
CA LEU A 26 45.75 0.04 10.07
C LEU A 26 44.84 0.38 8.88
N LYS A 27 45.42 0.83 7.74
CA LYS A 27 44.66 1.09 6.51
C LYS A 27 44.05 -0.20 5.92
N LEU A 28 44.80 -1.30 5.90
CA LEU A 28 44.29 -2.59 5.45
C LEU A 28 43.22 -3.16 6.40
N GLY A 29 43.39 -2.99 7.71
CA GLY A 29 42.39 -3.39 8.70
C GLY A 29 41.07 -2.61 8.60
N ILE A 30 41.14 -1.30 8.35
CA ILE A 30 39.94 -0.46 8.11
C ILE A 30 39.25 -0.86 6.80
N ILE A 31 40.00 -1.13 5.73
CA ILE A 31 39.42 -1.61 4.46
C ILE A 31 38.75 -2.98 4.66
N PHE A 32 39.35 -3.87 5.44
CA PHE A 32 38.77 -5.19 5.74
C PHE A 32 37.50 -5.07 6.59
N LEU A 33 37.45 -4.14 7.55
CA LEU A 33 36.24 -3.83 8.33
C LEU A 33 35.13 -3.21 7.46
N ILE A 34 35.46 -2.33 6.50
CA ILE A 34 34.48 -1.80 5.54
C ILE A 34 33.93 -2.92 4.65
N ILE A 35 34.78 -3.85 4.19
CA ILE A 35 34.36 -4.99 3.37
C ILE A 35 33.48 -5.98 4.16
N ILE A 36 33.77 -6.20 5.45
CA ILE A 36 32.95 -7.06 6.32
C ILE A 36 31.58 -6.42 6.58
N GLN A 37 31.52 -5.11 6.81
CA GLN A 37 30.25 -4.38 6.97
C GLN A 37 29.39 -4.47 5.70
N LEU A 38 30.01 -4.35 4.51
CA LEU A 38 29.30 -4.50 3.24
C LEU A 38 28.77 -5.93 2.98
N LYS A 39 29.31 -6.94 3.66
CA LYS A 39 28.90 -8.35 3.49
C LYS A 39 27.80 -8.78 4.46
N ALA A 40 27.59 -8.03 5.54
CA ALA A 40 26.45 -8.22 6.44
C ALA A 40 25.12 -7.66 5.86
N ASP A 41 25.18 -6.89 4.78
CA ASP A 41 24.02 -6.33 4.08
C ASP A 41 23.44 -7.27 3.00
N ASP A 42 24.05 -8.43 2.73
CA ASP A 42 23.57 -9.37 1.70
C ASP A 42 22.20 -10.01 2.08
N GLU A 43 21.88 -10.14 3.37
CA GLU A 43 20.54 -10.57 3.83
C GLU A 43 19.49 -9.45 3.73
N GLN A 44 19.87 -8.17 3.85
CA GLN A 44 18.96 -7.04 3.57
C GLN A 44 18.77 -6.81 2.07
N PHE A 45 19.70 -7.27 1.24
CA PHE A 45 19.66 -7.09 -0.22
C PHE A 45 18.53 -7.89 -0.89
N GLY A 46 18.12 -9.02 -0.29
CA GLY A 46 16.94 -9.77 -0.72
C GLY A 46 15.65 -8.96 -0.55
N ASP A 47 15.58 -8.09 0.45
CA ASP A 47 14.33 -7.46 0.90
C ASP A 47 13.81 -6.40 -0.08
N ILE A 48 14.70 -5.67 -0.75
CA ILE A 48 14.31 -4.61 -1.68
C ILE A 48 13.95 -5.17 -3.06
N GLN A 49 14.52 -6.31 -3.46
CA GLN A 49 14.09 -7.03 -4.67
C GLN A 49 12.64 -7.51 -4.58
N MET A 50 12.09 -7.69 -3.37
CA MET A 50 10.70 -8.14 -3.18
C MET A 50 9.65 -7.02 -3.28
N LEU A 51 10.03 -5.75 -3.09
CA LEU A 51 9.07 -4.64 -3.17
C LEU A 51 8.81 -4.18 -4.61
N PHE A 52 9.73 -4.47 -5.52
CA PHE A 52 9.66 -4.03 -6.90
C PHE A 52 9.62 -5.21 -7.86
N ARG A 53 8.46 -5.37 -8.51
CA ARG A 53 8.30 -6.34 -9.57
C ARG A 53 8.85 -5.78 -10.88
N GLN A 54 9.73 -6.52 -11.53
CA GLN A 54 10.12 -6.23 -12.90
C GLN A 54 8.92 -6.49 -13.82
N VAL A 55 8.45 -5.45 -14.52
CA VAL A 55 7.26 -5.55 -15.39
C VAL A 55 7.66 -6.13 -16.74
N ASP A 56 8.58 -5.46 -17.46
CA ASP A 56 9.06 -5.94 -18.75
C ASP A 56 10.48 -5.41 -19.05
N LYS A 57 11.30 -6.24 -19.70
CA LYS A 57 12.67 -5.91 -20.08
C LYS A 57 12.69 -5.32 -21.49
N GLY A 58 13.43 -4.25 -21.68
CA GLY A 58 13.49 -3.54 -22.96
C GLY A 58 12.32 -2.57 -23.16
N TYR A 59 11.63 -2.21 -22.07
CA TYR A 59 10.56 -1.23 -22.06
C TYR A 59 10.80 -0.18 -21.01
N ARG A 60 10.30 1.02 -21.29
CA ARG A 60 10.37 2.20 -20.44
C ARG A 60 8.98 2.81 -20.34
N LEU A 61 8.53 3.11 -19.14
CA LEU A 61 7.31 3.89 -18.94
C LEU A 61 7.54 5.33 -19.42
N THR A 62 6.66 5.83 -20.28
CA THR A 62 6.75 7.18 -20.85
C THR A 62 5.61 8.09 -20.35
N GLY A 63 5.84 9.40 -20.31
CA GLY A 63 4.80 10.39 -19.99
C GLY A 63 4.38 10.50 -18.52
N SER A 64 5.07 9.84 -17.58
CA SER A 64 4.78 9.90 -16.13
C SER A 64 6.05 9.89 -15.27
N VAL A 65 7.12 10.54 -15.76
CA VAL A 65 8.40 10.64 -15.04
C VAL A 65 8.33 11.77 -14.02
N LEU A 66 8.50 11.43 -12.74
CA LEU A 66 8.54 12.35 -11.59
C LEU A 66 9.88 13.09 -11.52
N ALA A 67 10.97 12.32 -11.62
CA ALA A 67 12.32 12.81 -11.45
C ALA A 67 13.31 11.87 -12.14
N GLU A 68 14.45 12.40 -12.57
CA GLU A 68 15.51 11.65 -13.24
C GLU A 68 16.83 11.82 -12.51
N PHE A 69 17.56 10.71 -12.35
CA PHE A 69 18.79 10.65 -11.59
C PHE A 69 19.86 9.85 -12.31
N LYS A 70 21.11 10.19 -12.01
CA LYS A 70 22.25 9.32 -12.26
C LYS A 70 22.61 8.60 -10.97
N VAL A 71 22.47 7.28 -10.97
CA VAL A 71 22.68 6.42 -9.81
C VAL A 71 23.70 5.34 -10.13
N LEU A 72 24.35 4.76 -9.12
CA LEU A 72 25.40 3.76 -9.32
C LEU A 72 24.83 2.37 -9.60
N SER A 73 23.65 2.06 -9.04
CA SER A 73 23.05 0.73 -9.10
C SER A 73 21.52 0.77 -9.24
N LEU A 74 20.94 -0.39 -9.55
CA LEU A 74 19.49 -0.60 -9.53
C LEU A 74 18.91 -0.31 -8.14
N LEU A 75 19.62 -0.75 -7.10
CA LEU A 75 19.23 -0.58 -5.71
C LEU A 75 19.13 0.90 -5.34
N ASP A 76 20.09 1.71 -5.77
CA ASP A 76 20.05 3.16 -5.52
C ASP A 76 18.80 3.79 -6.14
N CYS A 77 18.41 3.36 -7.36
CA CYS A 77 17.18 3.85 -8.00
C CYS A 77 15.92 3.45 -7.20
N ALA A 78 15.86 2.21 -6.73
CA ALA A 78 14.77 1.72 -5.89
C ALA A 78 14.66 2.49 -4.58
N LEU A 79 15.80 2.75 -3.92
CA LEU A 79 15.86 3.56 -2.70
C LEU A 79 15.41 5.00 -2.96
N GLN A 80 15.78 5.61 -4.10
CA GLN A 80 15.26 6.92 -4.49
C GLN A 80 13.73 6.90 -4.58
N CYS A 81 13.13 5.87 -5.18
CA CYS A 81 11.67 5.74 -5.26
C CYS A 81 11.02 5.66 -3.87
N LEU A 82 11.58 4.85 -2.96
CA LEU A 82 11.06 4.69 -1.60
C LEU A 82 11.21 5.97 -0.76
N GLN A 83 12.27 6.75 -0.98
CA GLN A 83 12.56 7.97 -0.23
C GLN A 83 11.76 9.19 -0.72
N TYR A 84 11.50 9.30 -2.03
CA TYR A 84 10.95 10.54 -2.62
C TYR A 84 9.55 10.87 -2.10
N THR A 85 8.76 9.84 -1.77
CA THR A 85 7.55 9.78 -0.91
C THR A 85 6.84 8.50 -1.31
N TYR A 86 6.71 7.56 -0.38
CA TYR A 86 6.10 6.24 -0.64
C TYR A 86 4.71 6.31 -1.28
N GLU A 87 3.97 7.41 -1.12
CA GLU A 87 2.64 7.61 -1.70
C GLU A 87 2.65 8.11 -3.16
N ILE A 88 3.77 8.64 -3.65
CA ILE A 88 3.85 9.25 -4.99
C ILE A 88 4.60 8.35 -5.97
N CYS A 89 5.71 7.72 -5.54
CA CYS A 89 6.47 6.85 -6.43
C CYS A 89 5.85 5.46 -6.50
N VAL A 90 5.32 5.09 -7.67
CA VAL A 90 4.67 3.79 -7.90
C VAL A 90 5.55 2.80 -8.67
N GLY A 91 6.75 3.24 -9.07
CA GLY A 91 7.72 2.46 -9.82
C GLY A 91 8.85 3.33 -10.35
N PHE A 92 9.78 2.74 -11.09
CA PHE A 92 10.87 3.47 -11.74
C PHE A 92 11.37 2.75 -12.99
N ASN A 93 11.88 3.53 -13.96
CA ASN A 93 12.68 3.01 -15.06
C ASN A 93 14.15 2.96 -14.65
N TYR A 94 14.83 1.88 -14.99
CA TYR A 94 16.27 1.75 -14.78
C TYR A 94 16.98 1.17 -16.01
N LYS A 95 18.19 1.63 -16.28
CA LYS A 95 19.11 1.01 -17.24
C LYS A 95 20.50 0.85 -16.63
N SER A 96 21.14 -0.28 -16.85
CA SER A 96 22.49 -0.54 -16.33
C SER A 96 23.59 0.07 -17.18
N VAL A 97 23.35 0.23 -18.50
CA VAL A 97 24.30 0.79 -19.45
C VAL A 97 24.04 2.29 -19.59
N ILE A 98 25.01 3.10 -19.15
CA ILE A 98 24.92 4.57 -19.15
C ILE A 98 25.87 5.12 -20.20
N LYS A 99 25.37 5.97 -21.11
CA LYS A 99 26.23 6.80 -21.96
C LYS A 99 26.67 8.04 -21.18
N THR A 100 27.77 8.66 -21.57
CA THR A 100 28.30 9.85 -20.89
C THR A 100 27.21 10.92 -20.76
N ASN A 101 26.93 11.36 -19.52
CA ASN A 101 25.90 12.35 -19.13
C ASN A 101 24.42 11.94 -19.25
N GLU A 102 24.09 10.66 -19.42
CA GLU A 102 22.69 10.23 -19.36
C GLU A 102 22.25 9.83 -17.95
N ALA A 103 21.00 10.14 -17.60
CA ALA A 103 20.33 9.56 -16.43
C ALA A 103 20.06 8.07 -16.70
N ASN A 104 20.13 7.27 -15.64
CA ASN A 104 19.89 5.83 -15.70
C ASN A 104 18.81 5.36 -14.74
N CYS A 105 18.17 6.30 -14.03
CA CYS A 105 17.06 6.08 -13.12
C CYS A 105 16.00 7.16 -13.35
N GLN A 106 14.73 6.75 -13.48
CA GLN A 106 13.61 7.67 -13.61
C GLN A 106 12.44 7.21 -12.75
N LEU A 107 12.03 8.01 -11.79
CA LEU A 107 10.91 7.67 -10.90
C LEU A 107 9.58 7.89 -11.62
N ALA A 108 8.58 7.04 -11.35
CA ALA A 108 7.26 7.11 -11.98
C ALA A 108 6.17 7.39 -10.95
N VAL A 109 5.21 8.25 -11.32
CA VAL A 109 4.02 8.56 -10.49
C VAL A 109 2.78 7.74 -10.83
N LYS A 110 2.81 7.05 -11.98
CA LYS A 110 1.66 6.31 -12.51
C LYS A 110 2.08 4.88 -12.84
N GLN A 111 1.23 3.92 -12.47
CA GLN A 111 1.37 2.54 -12.93
C GLN A 111 0.99 2.47 -14.42
N PRO A 112 1.61 1.60 -15.22
CA PRO A 112 1.16 1.37 -16.58
C PRO A 112 -0.27 0.82 -16.55
N ASP A 113 -1.22 1.55 -17.13
CA ASP A 113 -2.60 1.05 -17.26
C ASP A 113 -2.67 -0.10 -18.27
N ASP A 114 -1.83 -0.05 -19.30
CA ASP A 114 -1.63 -1.08 -20.32
C ASP A 114 -0.26 -0.95 -21.03
N THR A 115 -0.02 -1.73 -22.09
CA THR A 115 1.23 -1.72 -22.86
C THR A 115 1.49 -0.44 -23.65
N ARG A 116 0.52 0.47 -23.81
CA ARG A 116 0.67 1.73 -24.56
C ARG A 116 1.44 2.79 -23.79
N ASP A 117 1.45 2.69 -22.46
CA ASP A 117 2.24 3.57 -21.59
C ASP A 117 3.75 3.20 -21.61
N LEU A 118 4.07 2.01 -22.15
CA LEU A 118 5.42 1.48 -22.28
C LEU A 118 5.97 1.73 -23.70
N ALA A 119 7.07 2.47 -23.80
CA ALA A 119 7.85 2.56 -25.02
C ALA A 119 8.92 1.46 -25.06
N ALA A 120 9.05 0.80 -26.20
CA ALA A 120 10.11 -0.18 -26.43
C ALA A 120 11.47 0.53 -26.50
N GLU A 121 12.27 0.39 -25.46
CA GLU A 121 13.65 0.87 -25.39
C GLU A 121 14.54 -0.22 -24.78
N LYS A 122 15.32 -0.89 -25.62
CA LYS A 122 16.05 -2.14 -25.31
C LYS A 122 16.89 -2.11 -24.03
N ASP A 123 17.44 -0.95 -23.68
CA ASP A 123 18.36 -0.80 -22.54
C ASP A 123 17.63 -0.50 -21.23
N TRP A 124 16.35 -0.13 -21.28
CA TRP A 124 15.56 0.20 -20.11
C TRP A 124 14.74 -0.98 -19.61
N THR A 125 14.44 -0.96 -18.32
CA THR A 125 13.54 -1.90 -17.66
C THR A 125 12.69 -1.11 -16.68
N PHE A 126 11.38 -1.34 -16.71
CA PHE A 126 10.46 -0.74 -15.74
C PHE A 126 10.22 -1.68 -14.56
N TYR A 127 10.37 -1.13 -13.36
CA TYR A 127 10.15 -1.79 -12.09
C TYR A 127 8.96 -1.13 -11.39
N GLN A 128 7.97 -1.91 -11.00
CA GLN A 128 6.74 -1.43 -10.37
C GLN A 128 6.72 -1.81 -8.90
N VAL A 129 6.30 -0.89 -8.03
CA VAL A 129 6.04 -1.22 -6.63
C VAL A 129 4.87 -2.19 -6.56
N GLU A 130 5.10 -3.41 -6.07
CA GLU A 130 4.04 -4.35 -5.77
C GLU A 130 3.55 -4.07 -4.35
N ASN A 131 2.48 -3.28 -4.23
CA ASN A 131 1.86 -3.01 -2.95
C ASN A 131 0.63 -3.92 -2.77
N PRO A 132 0.70 -4.98 -1.96
CA PRO A 132 -0.42 -5.89 -1.75
C PRO A 132 -1.59 -5.22 -1.02
N CYS A 133 -1.42 -3.99 -0.52
CA CYS A 133 -2.46 -3.16 0.07
C CYS A 133 -3.21 -2.27 -0.93
N VAL A 134 -2.99 -2.40 -2.24
CA VAL A 134 -3.66 -1.58 -3.25
C VAL A 134 -4.31 -2.47 -4.33
N PRO A 135 -5.66 -2.55 -4.40
CA PRO A 135 -6.61 -1.94 -3.46
C PRO A 135 -6.55 -2.61 -2.08
N ASN A 136 -6.91 -1.86 -1.02
CA ASN A 136 -6.82 -2.37 0.35
C ASN A 136 -7.64 -3.68 0.51
N PRO A 137 -6.97 -4.82 0.76
CA PRO A 137 -7.63 -6.12 0.89
C PRO A 137 -8.33 -6.31 2.23
N CYS A 138 -8.11 -5.44 3.21
CA CYS A 138 -8.72 -5.49 4.54
C CYS A 138 -10.11 -4.83 4.51
N HIS A 139 -11.13 -5.56 4.96
CA HIS A 139 -12.51 -5.06 4.97
C HIS A 139 -12.76 -4.02 6.06
N PHE A 140 -12.51 -4.38 7.31
CA PHE A 140 -12.65 -3.50 8.47
C PHE A 140 -11.34 -3.34 9.24
N GLY A 141 -10.27 -3.08 8.50
CA GLY A 141 -8.94 -2.89 9.05
C GLY A 141 -8.04 -2.04 8.15
N ASP A 142 -6.85 -1.77 8.67
CA ASP A 142 -5.79 -1.10 7.93
C ASP A 142 -4.80 -2.15 7.43
N CYS A 143 -4.39 -2.03 6.16
CA CYS A 143 -3.47 -2.98 5.54
C CYS A 143 -2.03 -2.56 5.80
N ILE A 144 -1.21 -3.52 6.22
CA ILE A 144 0.22 -3.40 6.38
C ILE A 144 0.86 -4.27 5.28
N PRO A 145 1.61 -3.67 4.34
CA PRO A 145 2.32 -4.44 3.33
C PRO A 145 3.46 -5.21 4.02
N GLY A 146 3.57 -6.50 3.70
CA GLY A 146 4.65 -7.37 4.14
C GLY A 146 5.48 -7.89 2.97
N LYS A 147 6.45 -8.76 3.29
CA LYS A 147 7.51 -9.22 2.37
C LYS A 147 7.00 -10.03 1.19
N GLU A 148 6.06 -10.94 1.43
CA GLU A 148 5.41 -11.80 0.42
C GLU A 148 3.88 -11.81 0.56
N GLU A 149 3.35 -11.20 1.63
CA GLU A 149 1.93 -11.15 1.95
C GLU A 149 1.59 -9.78 2.57
N PHE A 150 0.31 -9.46 2.66
CA PHE A 150 -0.17 -8.35 3.48
C PHE A 150 -0.68 -8.86 4.84
N SER A 151 -0.66 -8.00 5.85
CA SER A 151 -1.33 -8.22 7.12
C SER A 151 -2.40 -7.16 7.33
N CYS A 152 -3.49 -7.51 8.02
CA CYS A 152 -4.54 -6.57 8.36
C CYS A 152 -4.54 -6.29 9.86
N VAL A 153 -4.51 -5.02 10.23
CA VAL A 153 -4.81 -4.57 11.60
C VAL A 153 -6.31 -4.34 11.70
N CYS A 154 -6.99 -5.30 12.30
CA CYS A 154 -8.44 -5.25 12.46
C CYS A 154 -8.86 -4.22 13.51
N ARG A 155 -9.97 -3.53 13.25
CA ARG A 155 -10.62 -2.70 14.27
C ARG A 155 -11.14 -3.56 15.42
N ALA A 156 -11.46 -2.90 16.53
CA ALA A 156 -12.06 -3.55 17.70
C ALA A 156 -13.25 -4.43 17.30
N ASN A 157 -13.33 -5.62 17.89
CA ASN A 157 -14.36 -6.64 17.65
C ASN A 157 -14.45 -7.22 16.23
N ILE A 158 -13.47 -6.93 15.36
CA ILE A 158 -13.29 -7.59 14.07
C ILE A 158 -12.12 -8.57 14.16
N VAL A 159 -12.27 -9.72 13.52
CA VAL A 159 -11.24 -10.77 13.39
C VAL A 159 -11.20 -11.32 11.97
N GLY A 160 -10.24 -12.20 11.71
CA GLY A 160 -9.99 -12.80 10.39
C GLY A 160 -8.80 -12.15 9.70
N GLN A 161 -8.19 -12.90 8.77
CA GLN A 161 -7.00 -12.45 8.05
C GLN A 161 -7.24 -11.17 7.26
N LYS A 162 -8.46 -10.98 6.75
CA LYS A 162 -8.89 -9.78 6.01
C LYS A 162 -9.82 -8.87 6.82
N CYS A 163 -9.92 -9.07 8.14
CA CYS A 163 -10.84 -8.34 9.01
C CYS A 163 -12.29 -8.37 8.51
N ASP A 164 -12.76 -9.57 8.20
CA ASP A 164 -14.02 -9.87 7.51
C ASP A 164 -15.04 -10.56 8.42
N ARG A 165 -14.69 -10.88 9.67
CA ARG A 165 -15.56 -11.58 10.61
C ARG A 165 -15.73 -10.80 11.91
N CYS A 166 -16.93 -10.80 12.47
CA CYS A 166 -17.15 -10.34 13.84
C CYS A 166 -16.49 -11.31 14.82
N ARG A 167 -15.91 -10.78 15.89
CA ARG A 167 -15.51 -11.59 17.04
C ARG A 167 -16.72 -12.11 17.81
N ASP A 168 -17.73 -11.27 17.95
CA ASP A 168 -19.01 -11.59 18.58
C ASP A 168 -20.05 -11.86 17.49
N PRO A 169 -20.60 -13.09 17.39
CA PRO A 169 -21.62 -13.44 16.40
C PRO A 169 -22.92 -12.63 16.56
N ASN A 170 -23.15 -12.00 17.72
CA ASN A 170 -24.32 -11.16 17.98
C ASN A 170 -24.06 -9.67 17.70
N HIS A 171 -22.85 -9.28 17.29
CA HIS A 171 -22.51 -7.89 17.03
C HIS A 171 -23.11 -7.41 15.70
N ASN A 172 -23.98 -6.40 15.78
CA ASN A 172 -24.58 -5.75 14.61
C ASN A 172 -23.82 -4.48 14.24
N PHE A 173 -23.00 -4.53 13.18
CA PHE A 173 -22.23 -3.37 12.71
C PHE A 173 -23.07 -2.16 12.34
N ALA A 174 -24.34 -2.35 11.98
CA ALA A 174 -25.22 -1.26 11.61
C ALA A 174 -25.37 -0.25 12.75
N LEU A 175 -25.34 -0.73 14.01
CA LEU A 175 -25.43 0.10 15.22
C LEU A 175 -24.32 1.17 15.31
N GLU A 176 -23.17 0.92 14.70
CA GLU A 176 -22.01 1.83 14.75
C GLU A 176 -21.88 2.72 13.51
N LYS A 177 -22.80 2.61 12.54
CA LYS A 177 -22.68 3.36 11.29
C LYS A 177 -23.56 4.61 11.29
N LEU A 178 -23.03 5.65 10.66
CA LEU A 178 -23.83 6.80 10.28
C LEU A 178 -24.82 6.39 9.21
N THR A 179 -26.05 6.87 9.32
CA THR A 179 -27.10 6.65 8.34
C THR A 179 -27.45 7.95 7.63
N ALA A 180 -28.03 7.83 6.44
CA ALA A 180 -28.63 8.93 5.73
C ALA A 180 -29.90 8.45 5.02
N GLN A 181 -30.80 9.38 4.72
CA GLN A 181 -31.95 9.14 3.87
C GLN A 181 -32.18 10.31 2.92
N SER A 182 -32.84 10.04 1.79
CA SER A 182 -33.10 11.06 0.77
C SER A 182 -34.01 12.19 1.26
N THR A 183 -35.00 11.85 2.07
CA THR A 183 -35.98 12.75 2.69
C THR A 183 -36.42 12.17 4.03
N THR A 184 -37.03 12.98 4.89
CA THR A 184 -37.55 12.54 6.19
C THR A 184 -39.02 12.84 6.26
N TYR A 185 -39.85 11.79 6.26
CA TYR A 185 -41.27 11.95 6.50
C TYR A 185 -41.45 12.36 7.95
N HIS A 186 -41.79 13.63 8.19
CA HIS A 186 -41.87 14.24 9.51
C HIS A 186 -40.52 14.25 10.27
N GLU A 187 -40.33 15.21 11.18
CA GLU A 187 -39.08 15.43 11.93
C GLU A 187 -38.70 14.30 12.92
N THR A 188 -39.39 13.16 12.89
CA THR A 188 -39.19 12.07 13.87
C THR A 188 -38.76 10.76 13.23
N TYR A 189 -38.91 10.56 11.92
CA TYR A 189 -38.65 9.26 11.28
C TYR A 189 -37.31 9.24 10.54
N HIS A 190 -36.25 9.51 11.29
CA HIS A 190 -34.89 9.61 10.78
C HIS A 190 -34.27 8.25 10.44
N SER A 191 -33.24 8.27 9.60
CA SER A 191 -32.56 7.07 9.10
C SER A 191 -31.86 6.26 10.19
N HIS A 192 -31.50 6.87 11.32
CA HIS A 192 -30.82 6.17 12.42
C HIS A 192 -31.71 5.14 13.11
N LEU A 193 -33.03 5.30 13.03
CA LEU A 193 -33.99 4.33 13.57
C LEU A 193 -33.94 2.98 12.83
N ALA A 194 -33.37 2.91 11.63
CA ALA A 194 -33.17 1.63 10.94
C ALA A 194 -32.00 0.82 11.53
N VAL A 195 -31.18 1.43 12.39
CA VAL A 195 -29.95 0.85 12.93
C VAL A 195 -29.77 1.12 14.42
N ASP A 196 -30.83 1.42 15.15
CA ASP A 196 -30.78 1.72 16.58
C ASP A 196 -30.85 0.45 17.47
N GLY A 197 -31.00 -0.73 16.85
CA GLY A 197 -31.14 -2.02 17.53
C GLY A 197 -32.58 -2.35 17.94
N ASN A 198 -33.53 -1.46 17.69
CA ASN A 198 -34.95 -1.71 17.88
C ASN A 198 -35.50 -2.51 16.70
N THR A 199 -36.17 -3.63 17.00
CA THR A 199 -36.77 -4.52 15.98
C THR A 199 -38.28 -4.34 15.86
N GLY A 200 -38.84 -3.32 16.49
CA GLY A 200 -40.25 -2.98 16.38
C GLY A 200 -40.66 -2.67 14.93
N THR A 201 -41.79 -3.23 14.50
CA THR A 201 -42.29 -3.10 13.12
C THR A 201 -43.43 -2.08 13.00
N THR A 202 -43.91 -1.54 14.11
CA THR A 202 -44.91 -0.47 14.15
C THR A 202 -44.25 0.89 13.97
N LEU A 203 -44.89 1.81 13.25
CA LEU A 203 -44.36 3.17 13.05
C LEU A 203 -44.00 3.86 14.38
N ARG A 204 -44.82 3.64 15.41
CA ARG A 204 -44.58 4.11 16.76
C ARG A 204 -44.85 2.99 17.77
N ASN A 205 -44.07 3.00 18.84
CA ASN A 205 -44.30 2.16 20.00
C ASN A 205 -45.59 2.62 20.69
N GLN A 206 -46.52 1.71 20.95
CA GLN A 206 -47.83 2.04 21.54
C GLN A 206 -47.75 2.55 22.99
N GLN A 207 -46.69 2.19 23.72
CA GLN A 207 -46.51 2.54 25.12
C GLN A 207 -45.74 3.85 25.28
N THR A 208 -44.66 4.03 24.52
CA THR A 208 -43.78 5.20 24.65
C THR A 208 -44.08 6.29 23.64
N ASN A 209 -44.92 6.02 22.64
CA ASN A 209 -45.19 6.88 21.50
C ASN A 209 -43.93 7.29 20.71
N GLN A 210 -42.81 6.59 20.89
CA GLN A 210 -41.56 6.86 20.18
C GLN A 210 -41.58 6.20 18.79
N PRO A 211 -41.00 6.84 17.76
CA PRO A 211 -40.86 6.25 16.44
C PRO A 211 -39.90 5.05 16.49
N GLN A 212 -40.21 3.98 15.74
CA GLN A 212 -39.37 2.77 15.69
C GLN A 212 -38.87 2.46 14.28
N CYS A 213 -39.30 3.24 13.28
CA CYS A 213 -38.96 3.00 11.88
C CYS A 213 -38.46 4.29 11.23
N ALA A 214 -37.50 4.16 10.31
CA ALA A 214 -37.14 5.25 9.43
C ALA A 214 -38.19 5.40 8.31
N HIS A 215 -38.51 6.63 7.92
CA HIS A 215 -39.52 6.89 6.89
C HIS A 215 -39.13 8.08 6.00
N THR A 216 -39.28 7.91 4.70
CA THR A 216 -39.03 8.95 3.69
C THR A 216 -40.36 9.54 3.21
N ASP A 217 -40.36 10.81 2.80
CA ASP A 217 -41.53 11.39 2.13
C ASP A 217 -41.86 10.65 0.84
N ARG A 218 -43.09 10.80 0.36
CA ARG A 218 -43.50 10.28 -0.93
C ARG A 218 -42.86 11.09 -2.07
N VAL A 219 -41.63 10.72 -2.41
CA VAL A 219 -40.86 11.30 -3.52
C VAL A 219 -40.67 10.29 -4.64
N LYS A 220 -40.23 10.76 -5.81
CA LYS A 220 -39.97 9.90 -6.99
C LYS A 220 -38.93 8.81 -6.73
N PHE A 221 -37.99 9.05 -5.81
CA PHE A 221 -36.95 8.10 -5.41
C PHE A 221 -36.68 8.22 -3.90
N SER A 222 -36.96 7.15 -3.15
CA SER A 222 -36.63 7.04 -1.73
C SER A 222 -35.37 6.20 -1.56
N ILE A 223 -34.37 6.74 -0.88
CA ILE A 223 -33.06 6.09 -0.68
C ILE A 223 -32.71 6.11 0.80
N TYR A 224 -32.24 4.98 1.31
CA TYR A 224 -31.59 4.85 2.61
C TYR A 224 -30.14 4.46 2.37
N GLY A 225 -29.24 5.11 3.10
CA GLY A 225 -27.80 4.88 3.01
C GLY A 225 -27.22 4.58 4.38
N LEU A 226 -26.36 3.57 4.43
CA LEU A 226 -25.50 3.29 5.56
C LEU A 226 -24.07 3.67 5.17
N LYS A 227 -23.44 4.61 5.88
CA LYS A 227 -22.09 5.05 5.57
C LYS A 227 -21.08 4.00 6.04
N GLY A 228 -20.66 3.15 5.11
CA GLY A 228 -19.47 2.29 5.24
C GLY A 228 -18.21 3.01 4.78
N LYS A 229 -17.04 2.66 5.35
CA LYS A 229 -15.73 3.10 4.81
C LYS A 229 -15.35 2.36 3.51
N GLN A 230 -16.05 1.29 3.15
CA GLN A 230 -15.87 0.57 1.88
C GLN A 230 -16.96 0.95 0.88
N ARG A 231 -16.62 0.92 -0.42
CA ARG A 231 -17.57 1.07 -1.52
C ARG A 231 -18.56 -0.10 -1.48
N ILE A 232 -19.77 0.12 -0.99
CA ILE A 232 -20.87 -0.82 -1.20
C ILE A 232 -21.44 -0.51 -2.58
N PRO A 233 -21.46 -1.45 -3.53
CA PRO A 233 -22.13 -1.22 -4.80
C PRO A 233 -23.61 -0.91 -4.54
N LEU A 234 -24.06 0.28 -4.96
CA LEU A 234 -25.46 0.66 -4.89
C LEU A 234 -26.27 -0.25 -5.81
N VAL A 235 -27.00 -1.20 -5.24
CA VAL A 235 -27.98 -1.99 -6.00
C VAL A 235 -29.21 -1.12 -6.20
N SER A 236 -29.37 -0.55 -7.39
CA SER A 236 -30.60 0.13 -7.79
C SER A 236 -31.52 -0.86 -8.47
N THR A 237 -32.69 -1.11 -7.88
CA THR A 237 -33.77 -1.84 -8.54
C THR A 237 -34.57 -0.88 -9.44
N GLY A 238 -33.96 -0.43 -10.55
CA GLY A 238 -34.65 0.41 -11.54
C GLY A 238 -33.72 1.12 -12.52
N LYS A 239 -34.24 1.44 -13.73
CA LYS A 239 -33.53 2.30 -14.69
C LYS A 239 -33.35 3.70 -14.10
N LEU A 240 -32.12 4.04 -13.71
CA LEU A 240 -31.75 5.38 -13.24
C LEU A 240 -31.77 6.37 -14.40
N ALA A 241 -32.61 7.40 -14.31
CA ALA A 241 -32.59 8.53 -15.23
C ALA A 241 -31.36 9.42 -14.96
N ALA A 242 -30.82 10.08 -15.98
CA ALA A 242 -29.61 10.91 -15.88
C ALA A 242 -29.66 11.99 -14.77
N GLY A 243 -30.85 12.52 -14.46
CA GLY A 243 -31.04 13.47 -13.35
C GLY A 243 -30.84 12.89 -11.95
N THR A 244 -30.87 11.57 -11.79
CA THR A 244 -30.68 10.88 -10.50
C THR A 244 -29.19 10.73 -10.15
N LEU A 245 -28.31 10.64 -11.15
CA LEU A 245 -26.85 10.61 -10.95
C LEU A 245 -26.33 11.93 -10.38
N ALA A 246 -26.86 13.07 -10.82
CA ALA A 246 -26.48 14.39 -10.28
C ALA A 246 -26.84 14.53 -8.78
N LYS A 247 -27.96 13.94 -8.34
CA LYS A 247 -28.37 13.94 -6.92
C LYS A 247 -27.54 12.97 -6.08
N LEU A 248 -27.15 11.82 -6.64
CA LEU A 248 -26.20 10.90 -6.00
C LEU A 248 -24.81 11.54 -5.85
N ALA A 249 -24.36 12.32 -6.83
CA ALA A 249 -23.11 13.08 -6.75
C ALA A 249 -23.17 14.17 -5.67
N HIS A 250 -24.30 14.87 -5.52
CA HIS A 250 -24.51 15.80 -4.41
C HIS A 250 -24.53 15.09 -3.05
N TRP A 251 -25.16 13.92 -2.95
CA TRP A 251 -25.16 13.11 -1.73
C TRP A 251 -23.74 12.66 -1.38
N ALA A 252 -22.98 12.16 -2.35
CA ALA A 252 -21.58 11.77 -2.18
C ALA A 252 -20.72 12.94 -1.66
N LYS A 253 -20.98 14.17 -2.15
CA LYS A 253 -20.34 15.40 -1.69
C LYS A 253 -20.69 15.76 -0.24
N LEU A 254 -21.94 15.54 0.20
CA LEU A 254 -22.37 15.78 1.58
C LEU A 254 -21.84 14.73 2.56
N THR A 255 -21.69 13.48 2.12
CA THR A 255 -21.25 12.37 2.97
C THR A 255 -19.74 12.14 2.91
N GLY A 256 -19.00 12.86 2.09
CA GLY A 256 -17.57 12.62 1.84
C GLY A 256 -17.28 11.27 1.17
N ALA A 257 -18.24 10.74 0.40
CA ALA A 257 -18.01 9.56 -0.43
C ALA A 257 -17.37 10.00 -1.76
N PRO A 258 -16.34 9.30 -2.27
CA PRO A 258 -15.72 9.65 -3.55
C PRO A 258 -16.75 9.52 -4.68
N ALA A 259 -16.79 10.50 -5.57
CA ALA A 259 -17.68 10.49 -6.73
C ALA A 259 -17.37 9.29 -7.65
N VAL A 260 -18.41 8.66 -8.18
CA VAL A 260 -18.28 7.62 -9.20
C VAL A 260 -18.01 8.33 -10.54
N ASP A 261 -16.82 8.14 -11.09
CA ASP A 261 -16.42 8.72 -12.38
C ASP A 261 -16.99 7.85 -13.51
N ASP A 262 -17.97 8.38 -14.23
CA ASP A 262 -18.70 7.68 -15.29
C ASP A 262 -17.97 7.86 -16.63
N LYS A 263 -16.86 7.12 -16.83
CA LYS A 263 -16.27 6.99 -18.17
C LYS A 263 -17.18 6.11 -19.01
N LYS A 264 -18.05 6.75 -19.80
CA LYS A 264 -18.84 6.14 -20.87
C LYS A 264 -17.95 5.21 -21.72
N PRO A 265 -18.34 3.95 -21.98
CA PRO A 265 -17.71 3.18 -23.03
C PRO A 265 -17.98 3.87 -24.37
N LYS A 266 -16.91 4.22 -25.08
CA LYS A 266 -17.00 4.66 -26.46
C LYS A 266 -17.36 3.42 -27.30
N THR A 267 -18.58 3.40 -27.80
CA THR A 267 -18.99 2.60 -28.97
C THR A 267 -18.50 3.25 -30.24
#